data_AF-A0AAE9A6X2-F1
#
_entry.id   AF-A0AAE9A6X2-F1
#
_cell.length_a   1.000
_cell.length_b   1.000
_cell.length_c   1.000
_cell.angle_alpha   90.00
_cell.angle_beta   90.00
_cell.angle_gamma   90.00
#
_symmetry.space_group_name_H-M   'P 1'
#
loop_
_entity.id
_entity.type
_entity.pdbx_description
1 polymer ?
#
loop_
_entity_poly.entity_id
_entity_poly.type
_entity_poly.pdbx_seq_one_letter_code
_entity_poly.pdbx_strand_id
1 'polypeptide(L)'
;MASILKLLVFLLIFLNHEASGRFGTDKENYNWYEKNRLKQKCLKRDDPSGRNSVRLCWFWEGMKSWFRRSSISWFPGKTKSWNLTELTDHCNDYYVCMENTKCYKDYVLFETFDRCSHDAFSIGPMSFCNKKLKDFHKNSPGILPSCVVDFLEKAPPKKWTCENTKSLGDCLLPQVQKHCNPGLLPIFNEHQAARQYYLGCDGKLKFKDIENVIANSTTNSTEIEIL
;
A
#
# COMPACT_ATOMS: atom_id res chain seq x y z
N MET A 1 27.66 -31.45 2.61
CA MET A 1 27.34 -31.15 1.18
C MET A 1 25.94 -30.56 0.96
N ALA A 2 24.88 -30.98 1.66
CA ALA A 2 23.52 -30.44 1.46
C ALA A 2 23.33 -28.94 1.80
N SER A 3 24.16 -28.37 2.67
CA SER A 3 24.06 -26.95 3.07
C SER A 3 24.56 -25.98 2.00
N ILE A 4 25.57 -26.39 1.24
CA ILE A 4 26.16 -25.57 0.16
C ILE A 4 25.21 -25.53 -1.04
N LEU A 5 24.50 -26.63 -1.32
CA LEU A 5 23.49 -26.67 -2.37
C LEU A 5 22.29 -25.75 -2.05
N LYS A 6 21.84 -25.68 -0.78
CA LYS A 6 20.80 -24.73 -0.36
C LYS A 6 21.26 -23.27 -0.46
N LEU A 7 22.51 -22.99 -0.09
CA LEU A 7 23.11 -21.66 -0.21
C LEU A 7 23.28 -21.24 -1.69
N LEU A 8 23.68 -22.18 -2.55
CA LEU A 8 23.81 -21.98 -3.99
C LEU A 8 22.46 -21.78 -4.67
N VAL A 9 21.41 -22.51 -4.27
CA VAL A 9 20.04 -22.25 -4.76
C VAL A 9 19.55 -20.88 -4.29
N PHE A 10 19.83 -20.49 -3.05
CA PHE A 10 19.54 -19.13 -2.56
C PHE A 10 20.27 -18.08 -3.41
N LEU A 11 21.59 -18.24 -3.62
CA LEU A 11 22.39 -17.34 -4.45
C LEU A 11 21.96 -17.33 -5.93
N LEU A 12 21.53 -18.46 -6.50
CA LEU A 12 21.01 -18.54 -7.86
C LEU A 12 19.65 -17.87 -8.01
N ILE A 13 18.78 -17.94 -6.98
CA ILE A 13 17.54 -17.16 -6.95
C ILE A 13 17.87 -15.66 -6.86
N PHE A 14 18.85 -15.27 -6.03
CA PHE A 14 19.31 -13.89 -5.89
C PHE A 14 19.94 -13.35 -7.20
N LEU A 15 20.83 -14.11 -7.84
CA LEU A 15 21.53 -13.71 -9.07
C LEU A 15 20.62 -13.70 -10.30
N ASN A 16 19.66 -14.62 -10.40
CA ASN A 16 18.63 -14.55 -11.44
C ASN A 16 17.60 -13.43 -11.20
N HIS A 17 17.52 -12.88 -9.99
CA HIS A 17 16.67 -11.72 -9.72
C HIS A 17 17.31 -10.39 -10.09
N GLU A 18 18.64 -10.28 -10.07
CA GLU A 18 19.34 -9.13 -10.68
C GLU A 18 19.22 -9.13 -12.21
N ALA A 19 19.14 -10.31 -12.84
CA ALA A 19 18.90 -10.46 -14.29
C ALA A 19 17.41 -10.36 -14.69
N SER A 20 16.49 -10.47 -13.75
CA SER A 20 15.05 -10.23 -13.96
C SER A 20 14.64 -8.93 -13.29
N GLY A 21 15.19 -7.84 -13.80
CA GLY A 21 14.58 -6.52 -13.68
C GLY A 21 13.11 -6.58 -14.08
N ARG A 22 12.24 -6.78 -13.09
CA ARG A 22 10.79 -6.66 -13.14
C ARG A 22 10.26 -6.39 -11.72
N PHE A 23 10.88 -5.42 -11.05
CA PHE A 23 10.07 -4.41 -10.36
C PHE A 23 9.14 -3.81 -11.43
N GLY A 24 7.84 -3.74 -11.14
CA GLY A 24 6.75 -3.57 -12.10
C GLY A 24 7.08 -2.68 -13.31
N THR A 25 6.64 -3.16 -14.48
CA THR A 25 6.47 -2.33 -15.67
C THR A 25 5.52 -1.18 -15.34
N ASP A 26 6.10 -0.04 -14.98
CA ASP A 26 5.84 1.28 -15.52
C ASP A 26 6.87 2.26 -14.92
N LYS A 27 7.22 3.30 -15.66
CA LYS A 27 8.29 4.27 -15.36
C LYS A 27 8.05 5.04 -14.05
N GLU A 28 8.29 4.43 -12.90
CA GLU A 28 8.44 5.12 -11.62
C GLU A 28 9.78 4.71 -11.02
N ASN A 29 10.79 5.55 -11.22
CA ASN A 29 11.99 5.54 -10.40
C ASN A 29 11.55 5.74 -8.95
N TYR A 30 11.40 4.66 -8.18
CA TYR A 30 11.14 4.71 -6.75
C TYR A 30 12.34 5.33 -6.04
N ASN A 31 12.40 6.65 -6.05
CA ASN A 31 13.37 7.40 -5.28
C ASN A 31 12.87 7.37 -3.84
N TRP A 32 13.17 6.28 -3.12
CA TRP A 32 12.92 6.16 -1.69
C TRP A 32 13.48 7.37 -0.91
N TYR A 33 14.48 8.03 -1.50
CA TYR A 33 15.06 9.31 -1.12
C TYR A 33 14.40 10.49 -1.89
N GLU A 34 13.08 10.64 -1.81
CA GLU A 34 12.46 11.92 -2.15
C GLU A 34 12.68 12.87 -0.98
N LYS A 35 13.50 13.91 -1.18
CA LYS A 35 13.78 14.94 -0.16
C LYS A 35 12.49 15.49 0.47
N ASN A 36 11.41 15.56 -0.29
CA ASN A 36 10.11 16.08 0.14
C ASN A 36 9.38 15.15 1.13
N ARG A 37 9.75 13.87 1.20
CA ARG A 37 9.16 12.88 2.12
C ARG A 37 9.80 12.89 3.51
N LEU A 38 11.04 13.36 3.58
CA LEU A 38 11.82 13.38 4.81
C LEU A 38 11.68 14.71 5.57
N LYS A 39 11.85 14.64 6.89
CA LYS A 39 11.98 15.78 7.78
C LYS A 39 13.30 16.50 7.48
N GLN A 40 13.29 17.83 7.48
CA GLN A 40 14.47 18.67 7.16
C GLN A 40 15.72 18.30 7.98
N LYS A 41 15.54 17.95 9.26
CA LYS A 41 16.63 17.52 10.15
C LYS A 41 17.43 16.32 9.60
N CYS A 42 16.79 15.44 8.84
CA CYS A 42 17.41 14.25 8.25
C CYS A 42 18.00 14.50 6.85
N LEU A 43 17.88 15.71 6.31
CA LEU A 43 18.50 16.09 5.05
C LEU A 43 19.88 16.74 5.25
N LYS A 44 20.26 17.03 6.50
CA LYS A 44 21.55 17.63 6.83
C LYS A 44 22.69 16.72 6.37
N ARG A 45 23.68 17.33 5.70
CA ARG A 45 24.82 16.59 5.14
C ARG A 45 25.71 16.00 6.23
N ASP A 46 25.83 16.71 7.35
CA ASP A 46 26.82 16.44 8.40
C ASP A 46 26.38 15.35 9.39
N ASP A 47 25.09 14.98 9.40
CA ASP A 47 24.57 13.83 10.17
C ASP A 47 23.84 12.86 9.23
N PRO A 48 24.53 11.85 8.68
CA PRO A 48 23.94 10.86 7.81
C PRO A 48 23.18 9.75 8.56
N SER A 49 23.20 9.73 9.90
CA SER A 49 22.65 8.63 10.70
C SER A 49 21.21 8.32 10.33
N GLY A 50 20.35 9.35 10.32
CA GLY A 50 18.94 9.21 9.95
C GLY A 50 18.72 8.69 8.52
N ARG A 51 19.52 9.14 7.55
CA ARG A 51 19.43 8.68 6.15
C ARG A 51 19.87 7.23 5.99
N ASN A 52 20.91 6.83 6.72
CA ASN A 52 21.39 5.46 6.72
C ASN A 52 20.36 4.51 7.37
N SER A 53 19.76 4.91 8.49
CA SER A 53 18.67 4.15 9.12
C SER A 53 17.47 3.98 8.20
N VAL A 54 17.04 5.05 7.51
CA VAL A 54 15.99 4.98 6.49
C VAL A 54 16.35 3.99 5.39
N ARG A 55 17.57 4.07 4.85
CA ARG A 55 18.02 3.17 3.80
C ARG A 55 18.01 1.71 4.25
N LEU A 56 18.44 1.44 5.50
CA LEU A 56 18.44 0.11 6.08
C LEU A 56 17.03 -0.44 6.28
N CYS A 57 16.10 0.36 6.81
CA CYS A 57 14.69 -0.03 6.93
C CYS A 57 14.07 -0.31 5.57
N TRP A 58 14.28 0.58 4.60
CA TRP A 58 13.79 0.41 3.24
C TRP A 58 14.33 -0.88 2.61
N PHE A 59 15.62 -1.16 2.77
CA PHE A 59 16.22 -2.36 2.23
C PHE A 59 15.72 -3.61 2.93
N TRP A 60 15.86 -3.73 4.25
CA TRP A 60 15.54 -4.96 4.97
C TRP A 60 14.04 -5.21 5.11
N GLU A 61 13.30 -4.25 5.68
CA GLU A 61 11.86 -4.40 5.88
C GLU A 61 11.10 -4.25 4.57
N GLY A 62 11.58 -3.42 3.64
CA GLY A 62 10.99 -3.34 2.30
C GLY A 62 11.15 -4.63 1.51
N MET A 63 12.31 -5.32 1.60
CA MET A 63 12.45 -6.66 1.02
C MET A 63 11.51 -7.66 1.66
N LYS A 64 11.41 -7.72 2.99
CA LYS A 64 10.48 -8.64 3.68
C LYS A 64 9.03 -8.37 3.28
N SER A 65 8.64 -7.10 3.25
CA SER A 65 7.31 -6.66 2.81
C SER A 65 7.03 -7.07 1.36
N TRP A 66 8.00 -6.87 0.47
CA TRP A 66 7.92 -7.33 -0.92
C TRP A 66 7.79 -8.85 -1.03
N PHE A 67 8.59 -9.63 -0.29
CA PHE A 67 8.49 -11.09 -0.26
C PHE A 67 7.12 -11.56 0.25
N ARG A 68 6.58 -10.89 1.28
CA ARG A 68 5.26 -11.21 1.82
C ARG A 68 4.15 -10.90 0.81
N ARG A 69 4.19 -9.74 0.17
CA ARG A 69 3.27 -9.36 -0.91
C ARG A 69 3.32 -10.38 -2.06
N SER A 70 4.51 -10.76 -2.50
CA SER A 70 4.70 -11.79 -3.53
C SER A 70 4.14 -13.14 -3.10
N SER A 71 4.34 -13.52 -1.83
CA SER A 71 3.77 -14.75 -1.27
C SER A 71 2.24 -14.74 -1.26
N ILE A 72 1.60 -13.61 -0.93
CA ILE A 72 0.14 -13.46 -1.00
C ILE A 72 -0.34 -13.64 -2.45
N SER A 73 0.36 -13.04 -3.41
CA SER A 73 0.05 -13.17 -4.84
C SER A 73 0.20 -14.61 -5.35
N TRP A 74 1.23 -15.34 -4.90
CA TRP A 74 1.45 -16.74 -5.28
C TRP A 74 0.49 -17.71 -4.62
N PHE A 75 0.08 -17.44 -3.37
CA PHE A 75 -0.78 -18.32 -2.59
C PHE A 75 -1.98 -17.56 -1.99
N PRO A 76 -2.83 -16.93 -2.82
CA PRO A 76 -3.94 -16.12 -2.32
C PRO A 76 -4.94 -16.99 -1.56
N GLY A 77 -5.00 -18.31 -1.85
CA GLY A 77 -5.89 -19.23 -1.14
C GLY A 77 -5.67 -19.25 0.38
N LYS A 78 -4.44 -18.97 0.84
CA LYS A 78 -4.10 -18.90 2.26
C LYS A 78 -4.65 -17.66 2.94
N THR A 79 -4.93 -16.59 2.20
CA THR A 79 -5.41 -15.32 2.76
C THR A 79 -6.93 -15.22 2.87
N LYS A 80 -7.66 -16.28 2.46
CA LYS A 80 -9.13 -16.32 2.54
C LYS A 80 -9.68 -16.20 3.97
N SER A 81 -8.92 -16.66 4.95
CA SER A 81 -9.31 -16.67 6.37
C SER A 81 -8.54 -15.65 7.20
N TRP A 82 -7.66 -14.87 6.59
CA TRP A 82 -6.86 -13.89 7.32
C TRP A 82 -7.71 -12.68 7.69
N ASN A 83 -7.51 -12.16 8.89
CA ASN A 83 -8.04 -10.85 9.26
C ASN A 83 -7.14 -9.72 8.70
N LEU A 84 -7.57 -8.46 8.81
CA LEU A 84 -6.80 -7.34 8.27
C LEU A 84 -5.43 -7.20 8.95
N THR A 85 -5.33 -7.48 10.25
CA THR A 85 -4.05 -7.44 10.99
C THR A 85 -3.04 -8.42 10.43
N GLU A 86 -3.40 -9.69 10.28
CA GLU A 86 -2.54 -10.74 9.70
C GLU A 86 -2.14 -10.43 8.26
N LEU A 87 -3.05 -9.83 7.51
CA LEU A 87 -2.82 -9.42 6.13
C LEU A 87 -1.81 -8.26 6.04
N THR A 88 -1.84 -7.34 7.01
CA THR A 88 -1.05 -6.10 6.99
C THR A 88 0.16 -6.14 7.93
N ASP A 89 0.43 -7.26 8.58
CA ASP A 89 1.56 -7.46 9.51
C ASP A 89 2.91 -7.00 8.93
N HIS A 90 3.21 -7.42 7.70
CA HIS A 90 4.40 -6.97 6.98
C HIS A 90 4.44 -5.47 6.65
N CYS A 91 3.28 -4.81 6.55
CA CYS A 91 3.19 -3.37 6.41
C CYS A 91 3.46 -2.66 7.74
N ASN A 92 3.05 -3.27 8.87
CA ASN A 92 3.32 -2.76 10.21
C ASN A 92 4.81 -2.79 10.53
N ASP A 93 5.50 -3.90 10.23
CA ASP A 93 6.95 -4.02 10.44
C ASP A 93 7.72 -2.91 9.69
N TYR A 94 7.34 -2.69 8.43
CA TYR A 94 7.90 -1.62 7.62
C TYR A 94 7.60 -0.24 8.21
N TYR A 95 6.34 0.02 8.60
CA TYR A 95 5.92 1.27 9.22
C TYR A 95 6.72 1.56 10.50
N VAL A 96 6.80 0.60 11.41
CA VAL A 96 7.50 0.72 12.69
C VAL A 96 8.98 0.99 12.48
N CYS A 97 9.64 0.30 11.55
CA CYS A 97 11.04 0.59 11.24
C CYS A 97 11.22 2.03 10.76
N MET A 98 10.38 2.47 9.83
CA MET A 98 10.45 3.81 9.24
C MET A 98 10.12 4.90 10.27
N GLU A 99 9.14 4.68 11.15
CA GLU A 99 8.80 5.56 12.26
C GLU A 99 9.97 5.70 13.25
N ASN A 100 10.63 4.58 13.58
CA ASN A 100 11.78 4.56 14.49
C ASN A 100 12.98 5.36 13.98
N THR A 101 13.11 5.56 12.66
CA THR A 101 14.13 6.47 12.10
C THR A 101 13.89 7.93 12.48
N LYS A 102 12.65 8.30 12.85
CA LYS A 102 12.20 9.68 13.14
C LYS A 102 12.46 10.66 11.99
N CYS A 103 12.66 10.13 10.78
CA CYS A 103 13.08 10.90 9.60
C CYS A 103 11.98 11.10 8.56
N TYR A 104 10.93 10.28 8.55
CA TYR A 104 9.79 10.51 7.69
C TYR A 104 8.82 11.52 8.30
N LYS A 105 8.15 12.27 7.42
CA LYS A 105 6.98 13.04 7.79
C LYS A 105 5.84 12.08 8.11
N ASP A 106 5.07 12.37 9.14
CA ASP A 106 4.05 11.48 9.66
C ASP A 106 2.98 11.15 8.60
N TYR A 107 2.53 12.14 7.82
CA TYR A 107 1.56 11.89 6.73
C TYR A 107 2.09 10.93 5.66
N VAL A 108 3.40 10.96 5.38
CA VAL A 108 4.02 10.07 4.41
C VAL A 108 4.07 8.64 4.94
N LEU A 109 4.31 8.45 6.24
CA LEU A 109 4.29 7.12 6.86
C LEU A 109 2.91 6.49 6.72
N PHE A 110 1.86 7.24 7.07
CA PHE A 110 0.48 6.76 6.98
C PHE A 110 0.01 6.56 5.53
N GLU A 111 0.38 7.43 4.59
CA GLU A 111 0.08 7.21 3.16
C GLU A 111 0.77 5.94 2.64
N THR A 112 2.03 5.71 3.04
CA THR A 112 2.76 4.50 2.66
C THR A 112 2.11 3.25 3.25
N PHE A 113 1.58 3.36 4.47
CA PHE A 113 0.87 2.28 5.14
C PHE A 113 -0.50 1.99 4.50
N ASP A 114 -1.28 3.01 4.12
CA ASP A 114 -2.50 2.84 3.31
C ASP A 114 -2.21 2.08 2.02
N ARG A 115 -1.19 2.51 1.28
CA ARG A 115 -0.82 1.89 0.00
C ARG A 115 -0.44 0.42 0.17
N CYS A 116 0.38 0.10 1.16
CA CYS A 116 0.80 -1.27 1.44
C CYS A 116 -0.41 -2.15 1.84
N SER A 117 -1.25 -1.65 2.75
CA SER A 117 -2.45 -2.34 3.21
C SER A 117 -3.43 -2.59 2.07
N HIS A 118 -3.68 -1.56 1.25
CA HIS A 118 -4.57 -1.64 0.10
C HIS A 118 -4.07 -2.63 -0.96
N ASP A 119 -2.75 -2.63 -1.23
CA ASP A 119 -2.14 -3.59 -2.13
C ASP A 119 -2.35 -5.02 -1.62
N ALA A 120 -2.02 -5.29 -0.35
CA ALA A 120 -2.18 -6.60 0.28
C ALA A 120 -3.64 -7.09 0.26
N PHE A 121 -4.60 -6.21 0.54
CA PHE A 121 -6.03 -6.48 0.41
C PHE A 121 -6.44 -6.81 -1.02
N SER A 122 -5.98 -6.01 -1.98
CA SER A 122 -6.33 -6.13 -3.39
C SER A 122 -5.82 -7.43 -4.02
N ILE A 123 -4.57 -7.82 -3.73
CA ILE A 123 -4.00 -9.07 -4.24
C ILE A 123 -4.43 -10.31 -3.43
N GLY A 124 -4.82 -10.11 -2.17
CA GLY A 124 -5.22 -11.18 -1.27
C GLY A 124 -6.72 -11.45 -1.35
N PRO A 125 -7.49 -11.16 -0.28
CA PRO A 125 -8.90 -11.56 -0.18
C PRO A 125 -9.80 -10.91 -1.24
N MET A 126 -9.52 -9.66 -1.65
CA MET A 126 -10.31 -8.98 -2.67
C MET A 126 -10.12 -9.56 -4.08
N SER A 127 -8.95 -10.16 -4.37
CA SER A 127 -8.68 -10.75 -5.69
C SER A 127 -9.72 -11.82 -6.08
N PHE A 128 -10.20 -12.59 -5.10
CA PHE A 128 -11.26 -13.59 -5.31
C PHE A 128 -12.61 -12.96 -5.64
N CYS A 129 -12.94 -11.87 -4.96
CA CYS A 129 -14.16 -11.11 -5.23
C CYS A 129 -14.09 -10.46 -6.61
N ASN A 130 -12.96 -9.82 -6.95
CA ASN A 130 -12.72 -9.24 -8.26
C ASN A 130 -12.86 -10.27 -9.37
N LYS A 131 -12.32 -11.48 -9.19
CA LYS A 131 -12.51 -12.57 -10.15
C LYS A 131 -13.99 -12.92 -10.32
N LYS A 132 -14.73 -13.10 -9.23
CA LYS A 132 -16.18 -13.37 -9.28
C LYS A 132 -16.96 -12.26 -9.97
N LEU A 133 -16.65 -10.99 -9.69
CA LEU A 133 -17.31 -9.86 -10.32
C LEU A 133 -16.98 -9.77 -11.82
N LYS A 134 -15.73 -10.04 -12.22
CA LYS A 134 -15.34 -10.15 -13.64
C LYS A 134 -16.08 -11.28 -14.35
N ASP A 135 -16.16 -12.46 -13.75
CA ASP A 135 -16.89 -13.60 -14.29
C ASP A 135 -18.40 -13.29 -14.42
N PHE A 136 -18.98 -12.63 -13.42
CA PHE A 136 -20.37 -12.16 -13.46
C PHE A 136 -20.60 -11.13 -14.57
N HIS A 137 -19.72 -10.14 -14.71
CA HIS A 137 -19.80 -9.13 -15.78
C HIS A 137 -19.76 -9.76 -17.17
N LYS A 138 -18.89 -10.76 -17.37
CA LYS A 138 -18.77 -11.50 -18.62
C LYS A 138 -20.05 -12.27 -18.96
N ASN A 139 -20.69 -12.87 -17.97
CA ASN A 139 -21.90 -13.68 -18.15
C ASN A 139 -23.19 -12.84 -18.19
N SER A 140 -23.15 -11.61 -17.67
CA SER A 140 -24.31 -10.72 -17.56
C SER A 140 -23.89 -9.26 -17.75
N PRO A 141 -23.51 -8.89 -19.00
CA PRO A 141 -23.02 -7.54 -19.28
C PRO A 141 -24.10 -6.50 -19.02
N GLY A 142 -23.68 -5.32 -18.53
CA GLY A 142 -24.57 -4.19 -18.24
C GLY A 142 -25.29 -4.22 -16.89
N ILE A 143 -25.14 -5.28 -16.09
CA ILE A 143 -25.76 -5.35 -14.74
C ILE A 143 -24.90 -4.67 -13.67
N LEU A 144 -23.58 -4.82 -13.74
CA LEU A 144 -22.70 -4.16 -12.76
C LEU A 144 -22.69 -2.64 -12.98
N PRO A 145 -22.72 -1.83 -11.91
CA PRO A 145 -22.57 -0.39 -12.01
C PRO A 145 -21.27 0.01 -12.71
N SER A 146 -21.27 1.12 -13.45
CA SER A 146 -20.10 1.61 -14.19
C SER A 146 -18.86 1.79 -13.30
N CYS A 147 -19.03 2.28 -12.07
CA CYS A 147 -17.93 2.46 -11.12
C CYS A 147 -17.22 1.13 -10.76
N VAL A 148 -17.96 0.02 -10.76
CA VAL A 148 -17.41 -1.32 -10.49
C VAL A 148 -16.64 -1.83 -11.71
N VAL A 149 -17.22 -1.66 -12.90
CA VAL A 149 -16.55 -2.02 -14.16
C VAL A 149 -15.26 -1.24 -14.32
N ASP A 150 -15.30 0.08 -14.11
CA ASP A 150 -14.14 0.95 -14.12
C ASP A 150 -13.05 0.48 -13.15
N PHE A 151 -13.41 0.11 -11.92
CA PHE A 151 -12.46 -0.43 -10.95
C PHE A 151 -11.83 -1.75 -11.39
N LEU A 152 -12.58 -2.62 -12.08
CA LEU A 152 -12.10 -3.93 -12.52
C LEU A 152 -11.18 -3.85 -13.76
N GLU A 153 -11.33 -2.82 -14.58
CA GLU A 153 -10.68 -2.67 -15.89
C GLU A 153 -9.58 -1.60 -15.93
N LYS A 154 -9.74 -0.50 -15.19
CA LYS A 154 -8.79 0.61 -15.22
C LYS A 154 -7.65 0.40 -14.23
N ALA A 155 -6.51 1.01 -14.53
CA ALA A 155 -5.41 1.10 -13.57
C ALA A 155 -5.85 1.93 -12.35
N PRO A 156 -5.41 1.56 -11.13
CA PRO A 156 -5.70 2.35 -9.94
C PRO A 156 -5.12 3.77 -10.07
N PRO A 157 -5.70 4.76 -9.38
CA PRO A 157 -5.16 6.10 -9.37
C PRO A 157 -3.75 6.11 -8.74
N LYS A 158 -2.89 7.02 -9.21
CA LYS A 158 -1.54 7.19 -8.66
C LYS A 158 -1.54 7.61 -7.19
N LYS A 159 -2.58 8.34 -6.78
CA LYS A 159 -2.78 8.82 -5.41
C LYS A 159 -4.22 8.59 -4.96
N TRP A 160 -4.36 8.08 -3.75
CA TRP A 160 -5.65 7.89 -3.10
C TRP A 160 -5.97 9.12 -2.24
N THR A 161 -7.21 9.57 -2.34
CA THR A 161 -7.78 10.69 -1.57
C THR A 161 -8.94 10.16 -0.74
N CYS A 162 -9.38 10.97 0.23
CA CYS A 162 -10.56 10.64 1.04
C CYS A 162 -11.80 10.39 0.18
N GLU A 163 -12.04 11.27 -0.78
CA GLU A 163 -13.21 11.24 -1.66
C GLU A 163 -13.18 10.02 -2.57
N ASN A 164 -12.06 9.75 -3.24
CA ASN A 164 -11.99 8.63 -4.18
C ASN A 164 -12.03 7.27 -3.46
N THR A 165 -11.43 7.18 -2.27
CA THR A 165 -11.45 5.96 -1.45
C THR A 165 -12.85 5.68 -0.94
N LYS A 166 -13.55 6.70 -0.44
CA LYS A 166 -14.92 6.57 0.06
C LYS A 166 -15.88 6.22 -1.06
N SER A 167 -15.84 6.96 -2.17
CA SER A 167 -16.69 6.72 -3.34
C SER A 167 -16.52 5.30 -3.90
N LEU A 168 -15.27 4.81 -4.00
CA LEU A 168 -15.01 3.44 -4.43
C LEU A 168 -15.51 2.41 -3.42
N GLY A 169 -15.30 2.64 -2.12
CA GLY A 169 -15.81 1.78 -1.05
C GLY A 169 -17.33 1.64 -1.10
N ASP A 170 -18.04 2.76 -1.20
CA ASP A 170 -19.50 2.81 -1.29
C ASP A 170 -20.03 2.15 -2.57
N CYS A 171 -19.32 2.33 -3.69
CA CYS A 171 -19.64 1.68 -4.97
C CYS A 171 -19.50 0.15 -4.89
N LEU A 172 -18.43 -0.35 -4.27
CA LEU A 172 -18.12 -1.78 -4.23
C LEU A 172 -18.95 -2.53 -3.17
N LEU A 173 -19.31 -1.89 -2.06
CA LEU A 173 -19.95 -2.53 -0.91
C LEU A 173 -21.20 -3.36 -1.28
N PRO A 174 -22.19 -2.85 -2.04
CA PRO A 174 -23.36 -3.64 -2.41
C PRO A 174 -23.01 -4.87 -3.26
N GLN A 175 -22.00 -4.75 -4.13
CA GLN A 175 -21.57 -5.87 -4.98
C GLN A 175 -20.80 -6.92 -4.20
N VAL A 176 -19.96 -6.50 -3.24
CA VAL A 176 -19.28 -7.41 -2.31
C VAL A 176 -20.31 -8.20 -1.50
N GLN A 177 -21.33 -7.53 -0.96
CA GLN A 177 -22.40 -8.16 -0.20
C GLN A 177 -23.19 -9.18 -1.04
N LYS A 178 -23.51 -8.84 -2.29
CA LYS A 178 -24.38 -9.65 -3.14
C LYS A 178 -23.66 -10.82 -3.83
N HIS A 179 -22.41 -10.63 -4.26
CA HIS A 179 -21.74 -11.55 -5.17
C HIS A 179 -20.51 -12.25 -4.57
N CYS A 180 -19.92 -11.70 -3.51
CA CYS A 180 -18.68 -12.22 -2.94
C CYS A 180 -18.92 -13.15 -1.74
N ASN A 181 -17.86 -13.75 -1.20
CA ASN A 181 -17.98 -14.65 -0.04
C ASN A 181 -18.44 -13.84 1.19
N PRO A 182 -19.46 -14.26 1.95
CA PRO A 182 -19.89 -13.56 3.16
C PRO A 182 -18.76 -13.29 4.17
N GLY A 183 -17.76 -14.18 4.27
CA GLY A 183 -16.59 -13.99 5.12
C GLY A 183 -15.67 -12.84 4.68
N LEU A 184 -15.79 -12.33 3.45
CA LEU A 184 -15.05 -11.17 2.97
C LEU A 184 -15.62 -9.86 3.51
N LEU A 185 -16.92 -9.78 3.75
CA LEU A 185 -17.60 -8.53 4.08
C LEU A 185 -17.02 -7.85 5.35
N PRO A 186 -16.75 -8.57 6.46
CA PRO A 186 -16.11 -7.96 7.62
C PRO A 186 -14.74 -7.35 7.29
N ILE A 187 -13.89 -8.08 6.56
CA ILE A 187 -12.54 -7.63 6.18
C ILE A 187 -12.63 -6.44 5.22
N PHE A 188 -13.59 -6.44 4.30
CA PHE A 188 -13.83 -5.32 3.39
C PHE A 188 -14.18 -4.05 4.18
N ASN A 189 -15.11 -4.13 5.13
CA ASN A 189 -15.52 -2.99 5.95
C ASN A 189 -14.36 -2.48 6.82
N GLU A 190 -13.62 -3.39 7.45
CA GLU A 190 -12.45 -3.05 8.26
C GLU A 190 -11.38 -2.36 7.41
N HIS A 191 -11.11 -2.89 6.20
CA HIS A 191 -10.21 -2.28 5.25
C HIS A 191 -10.67 -0.87 4.86
N GLN A 192 -11.95 -0.67 4.46
CA GLN A 192 -12.44 0.66 4.11
C GLN A 192 -12.29 1.66 5.27
N ALA A 193 -12.62 1.25 6.50
CA ALA A 193 -12.44 2.08 7.68
C ALA A 193 -10.96 2.43 7.94
N ALA A 194 -10.07 1.44 7.82
CA ALA A 194 -8.63 1.63 7.97
C ALA A 194 -8.08 2.63 6.95
N ARG A 195 -8.52 2.57 5.69
CA ARG A 195 -8.11 3.53 4.67
C ARG A 195 -8.54 4.96 4.99
N GLN A 196 -9.79 5.14 5.44
CA GLN A 196 -10.28 6.46 5.87
C GLN A 196 -9.47 7.01 7.05
N TYR A 197 -9.04 6.15 7.96
CA TYR A 197 -8.17 6.53 9.07
C TYR A 197 -6.76 6.91 8.61
N TYR A 198 -6.09 6.07 7.81
CA TYR A 198 -4.70 6.31 7.36
C TYR A 198 -4.58 7.56 6.49
N LEU A 199 -5.60 7.88 5.71
CA LEU A 199 -5.64 9.09 4.91
C LEU A 199 -6.07 10.33 5.71
N GLY A 200 -6.41 10.19 7.01
CA GLY A 200 -6.82 11.29 7.88
C GLY A 200 -8.23 11.83 7.61
N CYS A 201 -9.07 11.06 6.90
CA CYS A 201 -10.39 11.48 6.43
C CYS A 201 -11.44 11.51 7.53
N ASP A 202 -11.28 10.67 8.56
CA ASP A 202 -12.23 10.56 9.67
C ASP A 202 -11.97 11.56 10.80
N GLY A 203 -10.94 12.40 10.67
CA GLY A 203 -10.56 13.43 11.64
C GLY A 203 -9.94 12.89 12.94
N LYS A 204 -9.80 11.57 13.10
CA LYS A 204 -9.19 10.96 14.30
C LYS A 204 -7.68 11.01 14.24
N LEU A 205 -7.12 10.90 13.04
CA LEU A 205 -5.68 11.02 12.82
C LEU A 205 -5.30 12.48 12.56
N LYS A 206 -4.41 13.03 13.39
CA LYS A 206 -3.80 14.35 13.20
C LYS A 206 -2.32 14.18 12.89
N PHE A 207 -1.91 14.60 11.70
CA PHE A 207 -0.51 14.53 11.27
C PHE A 207 0.31 15.67 11.88
N LYS A 208 1.39 15.33 12.61
CA LYS A 208 2.22 16.33 13.31
C LYS A 208 3.06 17.19 12.35
N ASP A 209 3.33 16.70 11.14
CA ASP A 209 4.20 17.37 10.17
C ASP A 209 3.46 18.17 9.09
N ILE A 210 2.12 18.30 9.17
CA ILE A 210 1.34 19.14 8.24
C ILE A 210 1.49 20.63 8.57
N GLU A 211 1.63 20.98 9.84
CA GLU A 211 1.64 22.39 10.30
C GLU A 211 2.81 23.20 9.72
N ASN A 212 3.94 22.54 9.39
CA ASN A 212 5.09 23.19 8.73
C ASN A 212 4.88 23.48 7.24
N VAL A 213 3.87 22.89 6.60
CA VAL A 213 3.48 23.21 5.21
C VAL A 213 2.60 24.45 5.19
N ILE A 214 1.67 24.57 6.14
CA ILE A 214 0.70 25.67 6.22
C ILE A 214 1.36 26.98 6.66
N ALA A 215 2.32 26.95 7.58
CA ALA A 215 3.04 28.15 8.02
C ALA A 215 3.88 28.82 6.91
N ASN A 216 4.26 28.07 5.87
CA ASN A 216 4.99 28.58 4.71
C ASN A 216 4.09 28.93 3.51
N SER A 217 2.80 28.59 3.56
CA SER A 217 1.84 28.82 2.48
C SER A 217 0.94 30.04 2.72
N THR A 218 1.27 30.91 3.68
CA THR A 218 0.54 32.16 3.99
C THR A 218 0.74 33.26 2.93
N THR A 219 0.68 32.90 1.65
CA THR A 219 0.46 33.81 0.54
C THR A 219 -0.46 33.12 -0.48
N ASN A 220 -1.75 33.43 -0.38
CA ASN A 220 -2.82 33.27 -1.38
C ASN A 220 -3.06 31.87 -1.99
N SER A 221 -4.19 31.25 -1.60
CA SER A 221 -5.18 30.60 -2.50
C SER A 221 -5.88 29.41 -1.82
N THR A 222 -7.17 29.27 -2.08
CA THR A 222 -8.13 28.27 -1.59
C THR A 222 -7.94 26.86 -2.17
N GLU A 223 -6.72 26.34 -2.22
CA GLU A 223 -6.46 24.94 -2.56
C GLU A 223 -5.33 24.40 -1.68
N ILE A 224 -5.68 23.63 -0.65
CA ILE A 224 -4.70 22.80 0.05
C ILE A 224 -4.58 21.50 -0.74
N GLU A 225 -3.75 21.53 -1.80
CA GLU A 225 -3.14 20.32 -2.34
C GLU A 225 -2.18 19.76 -1.27
N ILE A 226 -2.61 18.68 -0.61
CA ILE A 226 -1.71 17.88 0.21
C ILE A 226 -0.74 17.19 -0.76
N LEU A 227 0.49 17.70 -0.86
CA LEU A 227 1.62 17.11 -1.61
C LEU A 227 2.17 15.86 -0.93
#